data_AF-A0A640KQL2-F1
#
_entry.id   AF-A0A640KQL2-F1
#
_cell.length_a   1.000
_cell.length_b   1.000
_cell.length_c   1.000
_cell.angle_alpha   90.00
_cell.angle_beta   90.00
_cell.angle_gamma   90.00
#
_symmetry.space_group_name_H-M   'P 1'
#
loop_
_entity.id
_entity.type
_entity.pdbx_description
1 polymer ?
#
loop_
_entity_poly.entity_id
_entity_poly.type
_entity_poly.pdbx_seq_one_letter_code
_entity_poly.pdbx_strand_id
1 'polypeptide(L)'
;MDGNAAYFDPSFPSLPTGIPNTLAEPDLLKSATGICSTLFPFADVVEAYSSDAGVQRVVQQFTPRLKRCFGHAVRCLPTCRTEDARMSIDAFVESVRQHHLLPLISREQLREIFVFCLTLDRERTSYSTGSGGLSTKQAAPLTDCNSITYFSFITVAVYCLAEVIYGGSASLREQYSSPCARTSKLLVKMFVL
;
A
#
# COMPACT_ATOMS: atom_id res chain seq x y z
N MET A 1 6.02 -23.71 -71.55
CA MET A 1 4.92 -23.51 -70.59
C MET A 1 4.23 -22.22 -70.95
N ASP A 2 2.94 -22.37 -71.18
CA ASP A 2 1.94 -21.39 -71.57
C ASP A 2 1.84 -20.19 -70.62
N GLY A 3 1.31 -19.06 -71.10
CA GLY A 3 0.76 -18.04 -70.20
C GLY A 3 0.70 -16.63 -70.76
N ASN A 4 -0.37 -16.36 -71.50
CA ASN A 4 -0.69 -15.13 -72.22
C ASN A 4 -0.91 -13.89 -71.33
N ALA A 5 -0.80 -12.72 -71.96
CA ALA A 5 -0.84 -11.37 -71.38
C ALA A 5 -2.23 -10.86 -70.93
N ALA A 6 -2.24 -9.80 -70.11
CA ALA A 6 -3.22 -8.70 -70.25
C ALA A 6 -2.70 -7.40 -69.62
N TYR A 7 -2.79 -6.34 -70.42
CA TYR A 7 -2.47 -4.93 -70.17
C TYR A 7 -3.78 -4.11 -70.14
N PHE A 8 -3.71 -2.82 -69.78
CA PHE A 8 -4.73 -1.73 -69.68
C PHE A 8 -5.21 -1.43 -68.25
N ASP A 9 -4.94 -0.28 -67.59
CA ASP A 9 -4.90 1.18 -67.88
C ASP A 9 -6.27 1.89 -67.62
N PRO A 10 -6.37 3.23 -67.51
CA PRO A 10 -6.66 4.00 -66.29
C PRO A 10 -8.06 4.65 -66.33
N SER A 11 -8.71 4.88 -65.19
CA SER A 11 -9.92 5.74 -65.15
C SER A 11 -10.16 6.32 -63.76
N PHE A 12 -9.90 7.61 -63.63
CA PHE A 12 -10.53 8.50 -62.63
C PHE A 12 -11.91 8.95 -63.17
N PRO A 13 -12.87 9.28 -62.29
CA PRO A 13 -13.19 10.71 -62.09
C PRO A 13 -13.62 11.13 -60.66
N SER A 14 -13.03 12.25 -60.20
CA SER A 14 -13.57 13.42 -59.45
C SER A 14 -14.61 13.33 -58.29
N LEU A 15 -14.18 13.82 -57.10
CA LEU A 15 -14.69 14.91 -56.18
C LEU A 15 -16.23 15.08 -55.93
N PRO A 16 -16.73 15.65 -54.78
CA PRO A 16 -16.15 16.86 -54.17
C PRO A 16 -16.38 17.19 -52.64
N THR A 17 -15.66 18.24 -52.20
CA THR A 17 -15.98 19.30 -51.19
C THR A 17 -16.23 19.00 -49.69
N GLY A 18 -15.45 19.66 -48.83
CA GLY A 18 -15.81 20.00 -47.45
C GLY A 18 -14.65 20.55 -46.61
N ILE A 19 -14.58 21.88 -46.46
CA ILE A 19 -13.55 22.70 -45.79
C ILE A 19 -13.80 22.74 -44.24
N PRO A 20 -13.17 23.61 -43.40
CA PRO A 20 -11.79 23.76 -42.88
C PRO A 20 -11.63 23.50 -41.35
N ASN A 21 -10.37 23.51 -40.88
CA ASN A 21 -9.82 23.92 -39.57
C ASN A 21 -10.77 24.28 -38.41
N THR A 22 -10.57 23.63 -37.25
CA THR A 22 -10.61 24.33 -35.95
C THR A 22 -9.69 23.66 -34.92
N LEU A 23 -8.81 24.46 -34.31
CA LEU A 23 -8.20 24.15 -33.02
C LEU A 23 -9.30 23.78 -32.02
N ALA A 24 -9.12 22.66 -31.31
CA ALA A 24 -9.78 22.47 -30.03
C ALA A 24 -8.67 22.19 -29.00
N GLU A 25 -8.43 23.20 -28.17
CA GLU A 25 -7.75 23.09 -26.89
C GLU A 25 -8.36 21.96 -26.04
N PRO A 26 -7.58 21.42 -25.08
CA PRO A 26 -8.09 20.42 -24.15
C PRO A 26 -9.12 21.07 -23.21
N ASP A 27 -10.31 20.46 -23.13
CA ASP A 27 -11.30 20.68 -22.06
C ASP A 27 -10.76 20.16 -20.70
N LEU A 28 -9.71 20.83 -20.23
CA LEU A 28 -9.06 20.61 -18.94
C LEU A 28 -9.37 21.79 -18.04
N LEU A 29 -10.65 21.95 -17.65
CA LEU A 29 -11.05 22.53 -16.37
C LEU A 29 -12.57 22.59 -16.30
N LYS A 30 -13.19 21.57 -15.70
CA LYS A 30 -14.36 21.79 -14.85
C LYS A 30 -14.68 20.57 -14.01
N SER A 31 -14.74 20.85 -12.71
CA SER A 31 -15.54 20.15 -11.72
C SER A 31 -14.99 18.83 -11.17
N ALA A 32 -14.14 18.95 -10.15
CA ALA A 32 -14.38 18.25 -8.88
C ALA A 32 -13.64 18.97 -7.75
N THR A 33 -14.05 20.21 -7.45
CA THR A 33 -13.81 20.79 -6.13
C THR A 33 -14.70 20.03 -5.15
N GLY A 34 -14.14 18.98 -4.58
CA GLY A 34 -14.84 18.07 -3.69
C GLY A 34 -13.87 17.10 -3.05
N ILE A 35 -12.69 17.59 -2.62
CA ILE A 35 -11.81 16.85 -1.72
C ILE A 35 -12.49 16.91 -0.35
N CYS A 36 -13.56 16.14 -0.21
CA CYS A 36 -13.87 15.57 1.09
C CYS A 36 -12.72 14.59 1.32
N SER A 37 -11.81 14.91 2.23
CA SER A 37 -10.87 13.93 2.78
C SER A 37 -11.70 12.87 3.50
N THR A 38 -12.32 11.97 2.73
CA THR A 38 -12.88 10.74 3.24
C THR A 38 -11.70 10.01 3.83
N LEU A 39 -11.54 10.12 5.15
CA LEU A 39 -10.61 9.32 5.92
C LEU A 39 -10.76 7.89 5.41
N PHE A 40 -9.69 7.36 4.84
CA PHE A 40 -9.67 5.96 4.43
C PHE A 40 -9.98 5.12 5.69
N PRO A 41 -10.98 4.24 5.66
CA PRO A 41 -11.49 3.58 6.87
C PRO A 41 -10.54 2.46 7.32
N PHE A 42 -9.32 2.82 7.75
CA PHE A 42 -8.30 1.86 8.14
C PHE A 42 -8.72 0.99 9.34
N ALA A 43 -9.58 1.50 10.22
CA ALA A 43 -10.14 0.73 11.33
C ALA A 43 -10.95 -0.48 10.82
N ASP A 44 -11.90 -0.24 9.92
CA ASP A 44 -12.74 -1.29 9.31
C ASP A 44 -11.88 -2.31 8.55
N VAL A 45 -10.82 -1.85 7.88
CA VAL A 45 -9.85 -2.72 7.20
C VAL A 45 -9.15 -3.62 8.19
N VAL A 46 -8.61 -3.08 9.29
CA VAL A 46 -7.93 -3.88 10.30
C VAL A 46 -8.87 -4.87 10.95
N GLU A 47 -10.12 -4.47 11.24
CA GLU A 47 -11.13 -5.36 11.80
C GLU A 47 -11.45 -6.53 10.85
N ALA A 48 -11.73 -6.22 9.58
CA ALA A 48 -12.04 -7.23 8.57
C ALA A 48 -10.86 -8.18 8.32
N TYR A 49 -9.63 -7.66 8.23
CA TYR A 49 -8.45 -8.48 7.96
C TYR A 49 -8.00 -9.28 9.18
N SER A 50 -8.13 -8.73 10.39
CA SER A 50 -7.73 -9.43 11.61
C SER A 50 -8.63 -10.61 11.95
N SER A 51 -9.90 -10.56 11.54
CA SER A 51 -10.87 -11.66 11.71
C SER A 51 -10.82 -12.72 10.58
N ASP A 52 -10.15 -12.43 9.46
CA ASP A 52 -10.01 -13.37 8.34
C ASP A 52 -8.95 -14.45 8.62
N ALA A 53 -9.39 -15.70 8.77
CA ALA A 53 -8.52 -16.84 9.05
C ALA A 53 -7.53 -17.17 7.91
N GLY A 54 -7.81 -16.75 6.67
CA GLY A 54 -6.89 -16.86 5.54
C GLY A 54 -5.77 -15.85 5.65
N VAL A 55 -6.10 -14.59 5.97
CA VAL A 55 -5.12 -13.53 6.24
C VAL A 55 -4.17 -13.95 7.36
N GLN A 56 -4.70 -14.43 8.49
CA GLN A 56 -3.88 -14.88 9.62
C GLN A 56 -2.87 -15.97 9.22
N ARG A 57 -3.31 -16.99 8.46
CA ARG A 57 -2.43 -18.06 7.98
C ARG A 57 -1.33 -17.54 7.05
N VAL A 58 -1.68 -16.67 6.12
CA VAL A 58 -0.74 -16.07 5.17
C VAL A 58 0.28 -15.20 5.90
N VAL A 59 -0.16 -14.33 6.80
CA VAL A 59 0.75 -13.51 7.62
C VAL A 59 1.66 -14.38 8.46
N GLN A 60 1.14 -15.45 9.07
CA GLN A 60 1.94 -16.39 9.85
C GLN A 60 3.04 -17.04 9.00
N GLN A 61 2.71 -17.47 7.78
CA GLN A 61 3.67 -18.06 6.83
C GLN A 61 4.80 -17.09 6.48
N PHE A 62 4.50 -15.80 6.28
CA PHE A 62 5.48 -14.77 5.93
C PHE A 62 6.12 -14.08 7.14
N THR A 63 5.68 -14.38 8.37
CA THR A 63 6.15 -13.74 9.60
C THR A 63 7.67 -13.76 9.75
N PRO A 64 8.41 -14.85 9.45
CA PRO A 64 9.88 -14.84 9.53
C PRO A 64 10.53 -13.80 8.59
N ARG A 65 9.96 -13.59 7.40
CA ARG A 65 10.46 -12.60 6.42
C ARG A 65 10.08 -11.18 6.83
N LEU A 66 8.87 -10.99 7.35
CA LEU A 66 8.41 -9.72 7.91
C LEU A 66 9.26 -9.29 9.13
N LYS A 67 9.59 -10.23 10.03
CA LYS A 67 10.53 -9.99 11.15
C LYS A 67 11.89 -9.51 10.66
N ARG A 68 12.45 -10.18 9.65
CA ARG A 68 13.74 -9.80 9.06
C ARG A 68 13.66 -8.42 8.40
N CYS A 69 12.60 -8.15 7.64
CA CYS A 69 12.34 -6.86 7.01
C CYS A 69 12.29 -5.74 8.06
N PHE A 70 11.50 -5.92 9.12
CA PHE A 70 11.42 -4.97 10.23
C PHE A 70 12.79 -4.74 10.88
N GLY A 71 13.49 -5.81 11.25
CA GLY A 71 14.81 -5.74 11.89
C GLY A 71 15.84 -5.02 11.04
N HIS A 72 15.84 -5.24 9.72
CA HIS A 72 16.71 -4.52 8.78
C HIS A 72 16.38 -3.03 8.71
N ALA A 73 15.09 -2.69 8.59
CA ALA A 73 14.64 -1.32 8.45
C ALA A 73 14.98 -0.46 9.69
N VAL A 74 14.83 -1.02 10.89
CA VAL A 74 15.17 -0.33 12.15
C VAL A 74 16.65 -0.47 12.53
N ARG A 75 17.46 -1.16 11.71
CA ARG A 75 18.88 -1.46 11.95
C ARG A 75 19.12 -2.10 13.32
N CYS A 76 18.25 -3.04 13.72
CA CYS A 76 18.42 -3.77 14.96
C CYS A 76 19.79 -4.44 15.03
N LEU A 77 20.52 -4.22 16.12
CA LEU A 77 21.67 -5.06 16.44
C LEU A 77 21.20 -6.52 16.63
N PRO A 78 22.03 -7.52 16.30
CA PRO A 78 21.66 -8.94 16.44
C PRO A 78 21.21 -9.35 17.85
N THR A 79 21.64 -8.60 18.86
CA THR A 79 21.32 -8.82 20.28
C THR A 79 20.03 -8.13 20.74
N CYS A 80 19.44 -7.25 19.92
CA CYS A 80 18.22 -6.53 20.24
C CYS A 80 16.99 -7.42 20.01
N ARG A 81 16.10 -7.52 21.01
CA ARG A 81 14.80 -8.18 20.83
C ARG A 81 13.94 -7.35 19.90
N THR A 82 13.30 -8.01 18.93
CA THR A 82 12.42 -7.34 17.95
C THR A 82 11.24 -6.61 18.60
N GLU A 83 10.82 -7.05 19.80
CA GLU A 83 9.70 -6.47 20.56
C GLU A 83 10.03 -5.09 21.16
N ASP A 84 11.31 -4.87 21.48
CA ASP A 84 11.82 -3.61 22.04
C ASP A 84 12.12 -2.59 20.94
N ALA A 85 12.29 -3.07 19.72
CA ALA A 85 12.59 -2.23 18.57
C ALA A 85 11.36 -1.43 18.11
N ARG A 86 11.67 -0.26 17.55
CA ARG A 86 10.69 0.75 17.15
C ARG A 86 11.05 1.29 15.78
N MET A 87 10.05 1.41 14.92
CA MET A 87 10.22 1.83 13.52
C MET A 87 9.75 3.27 13.35
N SER A 88 10.65 4.16 12.91
CA SER A 88 10.29 5.52 12.51
C SER A 88 9.61 5.56 11.15
N ILE A 89 9.02 6.70 10.80
CA ILE A 89 8.42 6.90 9.48
C ILE A 89 9.45 6.74 8.35
N ASP A 90 10.68 7.22 8.54
CA ASP A 90 11.74 7.09 7.54
C ASP A 90 12.13 5.63 7.32
N ALA A 91 12.25 4.86 8.41
CA ALA A 91 12.49 3.41 8.33
C ALA A 91 11.34 2.67 7.65
N PHE A 92 10.09 3.08 7.91
CA PHE A 92 8.91 2.52 7.25
C PHE A 92 8.91 2.81 5.73
N VAL A 93 9.13 4.08 5.34
CA VAL A 93 9.21 4.47 3.92
C VAL A 93 10.36 3.75 3.21
N GLU A 94 11.51 3.64 3.87
CA GLU A 94 12.67 2.94 3.33
C GLU A 94 12.40 1.43 3.15
N SER A 95 11.70 0.79 4.10
CA SER A 95 11.23 -0.59 3.96
C SER A 95 10.32 -0.76 2.73
N VAL A 96 9.34 0.13 2.55
CA VAL A 96 8.43 0.13 1.39
C VAL A 96 9.20 0.35 0.08
N ARG A 97 10.23 1.21 0.09
CA ARG A 97 11.12 1.44 -1.06
C ARG A 97 11.92 0.19 -1.42
N GLN A 98 12.52 -0.48 -0.43
CA GLN A 98 13.32 -1.71 -0.64
C GLN A 98 12.50 -2.84 -1.25
N HIS A 99 11.19 -2.88 -1.00
CA HIS A 99 10.27 -3.83 -1.59
C HIS A 99 9.58 -3.34 -2.87
N HIS A 100 10.10 -2.27 -3.48
CA HIS A 100 9.60 -1.71 -4.75
C HIS A 100 8.09 -1.43 -4.74
N LEU A 101 7.58 -0.97 -3.60
CA LEU A 101 6.15 -0.66 -3.44
C LEU A 101 5.82 0.81 -3.74
N LEU A 102 6.81 1.72 -3.72
CA LEU A 102 6.59 3.16 -4.00
C LEU A 102 5.89 3.47 -5.34
N PRO A 103 6.07 2.69 -6.43
CA PRO A 103 5.29 2.92 -7.65
C PRO A 103 3.79 2.64 -7.50
N LEU A 104 3.39 1.94 -6.44
CA LEU A 104 2.01 1.49 -6.20
C LEU A 104 1.31 2.26 -5.08
N ILE A 105 2.02 3.10 -4.34
CA ILE A 105 1.48 3.83 -3.20
C ILE A 105 2.14 5.20 -3.08
N SER A 106 1.33 6.23 -2.85
CA SER A 106 1.83 7.59 -2.65
C SER A 106 2.49 7.76 -1.28
N ARG A 107 3.38 8.76 -1.18
CA ARG A 107 4.01 9.13 0.10
C ARG A 107 2.99 9.61 1.14
N GLU A 108 1.91 10.25 0.70
CA GLU A 108 0.82 10.70 1.57
C GLU A 108 0.09 9.51 2.20
N GLN A 109 -0.31 8.53 1.40
CA GLN A 109 -0.94 7.29 1.90
C GLN A 109 -0.02 6.53 2.87
N LEU A 110 1.29 6.47 2.61
CA LEU A 110 2.25 5.88 3.56
C LEU A 110 2.27 6.61 4.90
N ARG A 111 2.20 7.95 4.86
CA ARG A 111 2.14 8.76 6.08
C ARG A 111 0.83 8.51 6.84
N GLU A 112 -0.30 8.42 6.14
CA GLU A 112 -1.60 8.12 6.75
C GLU A 112 -1.60 6.75 7.43
N ILE A 113 -1.10 5.71 6.76
CA ILE A 113 -0.95 4.37 7.34
C ILE A 113 -0.05 4.42 8.58
N PHE A 114 1.08 5.12 8.51
CA PHE A 114 2.01 5.22 9.62
C PHE A 114 1.38 5.93 10.83
N VAL A 115 0.69 7.05 10.60
CA VAL A 115 -0.03 7.79 11.66
C VAL A 115 -1.12 6.91 12.28
N PHE A 116 -1.84 6.15 11.47
CA PHE A 116 -2.84 5.22 11.98
C PHE A 116 -2.24 4.13 12.88
N CYS A 117 -1.14 3.50 12.45
CA CYS A 117 -0.39 2.54 13.26
C CYS A 117 0.06 3.15 14.59
N LEU A 118 0.54 4.39 14.55
CA LEU A 118 1.03 5.13 15.71
C LEU A 118 -0.08 5.43 16.73
N THR A 119 -1.27 5.79 16.26
CA THR A 119 -2.45 5.99 17.11
C THR A 119 -2.81 4.70 17.84
N LEU A 120 -2.85 3.57 17.13
CA LEU A 120 -3.16 2.25 17.73
C LEU A 120 -2.12 1.80 18.77
N ASP A 121 -0.84 2.05 18.53
CA ASP A 121 0.22 1.73 19.50
C ASP A 121 0.10 2.56 20.79
N ARG A 122 -0.29 3.84 20.68
CA ARG A 122 -0.50 4.72 21.84
C ARG A 122 -1.70 4.29 22.67
N GLU A 123 -2.82 3.96 22.01
CA GLU A 123 -4.02 3.45 22.68
C GLU A 123 -3.69 2.20 23.50
N ARG A 124 -3.02 1.21 22.91
CA ARG A 124 -2.62 -0.03 23.60
C ARG A 124 -1.74 0.21 24.82
N THR A 125 -0.82 1.17 24.73
CA THR A 125 0.07 1.52 25.85
C THR A 125 -0.71 2.14 27.01
N SER A 126 -1.73 2.96 26.71
CA SER A 126 -2.56 3.63 27.72
C SER A 126 -3.44 2.68 28.54
N TYR A 127 -3.91 1.57 27.95
CA TYR A 127 -4.69 0.56 28.67
C TYR A 127 -3.84 -0.33 29.58
N SER A 128 -2.53 -0.47 29.32
CA SER A 128 -1.63 -1.30 30.12
C SER A 128 -1.17 -0.63 31.42
N THR A 129 -1.31 0.68 31.55
CA THR A 129 -0.92 1.45 32.76
C THR A 129 -2.01 1.52 33.83
N GLY A 130 -3.15 0.84 33.64
CA GLY A 130 -4.29 0.82 34.58
C GLY A 130 -4.39 -0.39 35.52
N SER A 131 -3.46 -1.36 35.46
CA SER A 131 -3.49 -2.55 36.32
C SER A 131 -2.31 -2.55 37.29
N GLY A 132 -2.60 -2.54 38.59
CA GLY A 132 -1.64 -2.32 39.67
C GLY A 132 -0.44 -3.27 39.65
N GLY A 133 0.76 -2.70 39.67
CA GLY A 133 2.02 -3.43 39.84
C GLY A 133 3.15 -2.45 40.13
N LEU A 134 3.83 -2.66 41.25
CA LEU A 134 4.86 -1.79 41.84
C LEU A 134 5.95 -1.36 40.84
N SER A 135 6.03 -0.04 40.62
CA SER A 135 7.09 0.61 39.85
C SER A 135 8.37 0.74 40.68
N THR A 136 9.37 -0.09 40.37
CA THR A 136 10.78 0.17 40.73
C THR A 136 11.69 -0.15 39.54
N LYS A 137 11.64 0.70 38.53
CA LYS A 137 12.82 1.20 37.80
C LYS A 137 12.32 2.18 36.75
N GLN A 138 12.64 3.44 37.03
CA GLN A 138 12.44 4.59 36.16
C GLN A 138 13.12 4.35 34.81
N ALA A 139 12.38 3.77 33.86
CA ALA A 139 12.66 3.98 32.45
C ALA A 139 12.22 5.42 32.15
N ALA A 140 13.14 6.22 31.61
CA ALA A 140 12.91 7.62 31.28
C ALA A 140 11.57 7.80 30.52
N PRO A 141 10.80 8.86 30.79
CA PRO A 141 9.63 9.17 29.99
C PRO A 141 10.14 9.60 28.61
N LEU A 142 10.20 8.65 27.67
CA LEU A 142 10.62 8.90 26.29
C LEU A 142 9.51 9.71 25.61
N THR A 143 9.65 11.02 25.68
CA THR A 143 8.86 12.05 25.01
C THR A 143 9.05 12.09 23.48
N ASP A 144 9.46 10.99 22.84
CA ASP A 144 9.59 10.87 21.37
C ASP A 144 8.77 9.68 20.85
N CYS A 145 7.46 9.75 21.03
CA CYS A 145 6.51 8.71 20.67
C CYS A 145 6.12 8.79 19.17
N ASN A 146 7.11 8.83 18.27
CA ASN A 146 6.98 8.97 16.80
C ASN A 146 7.40 7.69 16.05
N SER A 147 7.20 6.53 16.65
CA SER A 147 7.65 5.25 16.13
C SER A 147 6.64 4.14 16.39
N ILE A 148 6.49 3.22 15.45
CA ILE A 148 5.55 2.10 15.54
C ILE A 148 6.24 0.82 16.02
N THR A 149 5.47 -0.06 16.63
CA THR A 149 5.92 -1.37 17.10
C THR A 149 6.03 -2.38 15.96
N TYR A 150 6.77 -3.47 16.20
CA TYR A 150 6.77 -4.63 15.32
C TYR A 150 5.37 -5.19 15.08
N PHE A 151 4.53 -5.22 16.12
CA PHE A 151 3.15 -5.70 16.00
C PHE A 151 2.37 -4.84 14.99
N SER A 152 2.41 -3.52 15.14
CA SER A 152 1.69 -2.59 14.27
C SER A 152 2.24 -2.58 12.85
N PHE A 153 3.55 -2.78 12.67
CA PHE A 153 4.11 -3.02 11.34
C PHE A 153 3.52 -4.27 10.67
N ILE A 154 3.53 -5.43 11.35
CA ILE A 154 3.09 -6.68 10.73
C ILE A 154 1.58 -6.75 10.51
N THR A 155 0.80 -6.28 11.47
CA THR A 155 -0.65 -6.51 11.45
C THR A 155 -1.34 -5.32 10.80
N VAL A 156 -1.12 -4.11 11.31
CA VAL A 156 -1.82 -2.92 10.83
C VAL A 156 -1.27 -2.48 9.48
N ALA A 157 0.03 -2.20 9.41
CA ALA A 157 0.60 -1.61 8.20
C ALA A 157 0.49 -2.54 6.99
N VAL A 158 0.71 -3.86 7.14
CA VAL A 158 0.54 -4.82 6.05
C VAL A 158 -0.90 -4.86 5.54
N TYR A 159 -1.91 -4.85 6.42
CA TYR A 159 -3.32 -4.89 6.00
C TYR A 159 -3.70 -3.61 5.27
N CYS A 160 -3.32 -2.46 5.83
CA CYS A 160 -3.59 -1.16 5.20
C CYS A 160 -2.86 -1.02 3.86
N LEU A 161 -1.59 -1.47 3.75
CA LEU A 161 -0.86 -1.49 2.48
C LEU A 161 -1.54 -2.39 1.45
N ALA A 162 -2.00 -3.58 1.85
CA ALA A 162 -2.68 -4.50 0.95
C ALA A 162 -3.99 -3.90 0.43
N GLU A 163 -4.75 -3.25 1.32
CA GLU A 163 -6.00 -2.59 0.94
C GLU A 163 -5.75 -1.39 0.03
N VAL A 164 -4.81 -0.51 0.36
CA VAL A 164 -4.55 0.69 -0.44
C VAL A 164 -4.07 0.30 -1.84
N ILE A 165 -3.15 -0.67 -1.94
CA ILE A 165 -2.54 -1.05 -3.22
C ILE A 165 -3.49 -1.91 -4.08
N TYR A 166 -4.16 -2.91 -3.50
CA TYR A 166 -4.94 -3.90 -4.26
C TYR A 166 -6.45 -3.79 -4.05
N GLY A 167 -6.91 -3.07 -3.03
CA GLY A 167 -8.31 -2.75 -2.81
C GLY A 167 -8.70 -1.34 -3.29
N GLY A 168 -7.74 -0.43 -3.49
CA GLY A 168 -8.01 0.98 -3.78
C GLY A 168 -8.69 1.27 -5.13
N SER A 169 -8.60 0.35 -6.11
CA SER A 169 -9.30 0.46 -7.39
C SER A 169 -10.32 -0.65 -7.58
N ALA A 170 -11.42 -0.35 -8.29
CA ALA A 170 -12.50 -1.31 -8.52
C ALA A 170 -12.02 -2.57 -9.27
N SER A 171 -11.18 -2.40 -10.30
CA SER A 171 -10.64 -3.51 -11.09
C SER A 171 -9.71 -4.41 -10.27
N LEU A 172 -8.81 -3.84 -9.45
CA LEU A 172 -7.96 -4.65 -8.57
C LEU A 172 -8.76 -5.30 -7.45
N ARG A 173 -9.79 -4.62 -6.93
CA ARG A 173 -10.68 -5.20 -5.92
C ARG A 173 -11.50 -6.35 -6.48
N GLU A 174 -11.90 -6.33 -7.75
CA GLU A 174 -12.54 -7.47 -8.42
C GLU A 174 -11.54 -8.63 -8.60
N GLN A 175 -10.33 -8.34 -9.07
CA GLN A 175 -9.27 -9.33 -9.27
C GLN A 175 -8.80 -9.97 -7.95
N TYR A 176 -8.74 -9.19 -6.88
CA TYR A 176 -8.32 -9.60 -5.54
C TYR A 176 -9.48 -9.38 -4.55
N SER A 177 -10.56 -10.12 -4.76
CA SER A 177 -11.85 -9.92 -4.07
C SER A 177 -11.81 -10.11 -2.56
N SER A 178 -10.94 -10.95 -2.02
CA SER A 178 -10.85 -11.21 -0.58
C SER A 178 -9.67 -10.50 0.11
N PRO A 179 -9.79 -10.19 1.43
CA PRO A 179 -8.66 -9.72 2.25
C PRO A 179 -7.43 -10.62 2.16
N CYS A 180 -7.66 -11.94 2.19
CA CYS A 180 -6.62 -12.95 2.03
C CYS A 180 -5.91 -12.83 0.68
N ALA A 181 -6.64 -12.65 -0.42
CA ALA A 181 -6.06 -12.49 -1.76
C ALA A 181 -5.19 -11.22 -1.86
N ARG A 182 -5.68 -10.08 -1.34
CA ARG A 182 -4.95 -8.80 -1.32
C ARG A 182 -3.67 -8.92 -0.48
N THR A 183 -3.78 -9.49 0.72
CA THR A 183 -2.62 -9.70 1.62
C THR A 183 -1.60 -10.65 0.99
N SER A 184 -2.05 -11.76 0.41
CA SER A 184 -1.19 -12.73 -0.27
C SER A 184 -0.45 -12.07 -1.43
N LYS A 185 -1.16 -11.29 -2.25
CA LYS A 185 -0.57 -10.61 -3.41
C LYS A 185 0.51 -9.61 -2.96
N LEU A 186 0.26 -8.84 -1.90
CA LEU A 186 1.24 -7.95 -1.31
C LEU A 186 2.50 -8.70 -0.86
N LEU A 187 2.35 -9.74 -0.05
CA LEU A 187 3.48 -10.45 0.55
C LEU A 187 4.30 -11.23 -0.50
N VAL A 188 3.63 -11.79 -1.51
CA VAL A 188 4.32 -12.39 -2.66
C VAL A 188 5.12 -11.32 -3.41
N LYS A 189 4.55 -10.14 -3.67
CA LYS A 189 5.29 -9.04 -4.31
C LYS A 189 6.50 -8.59 -3.47
N MET A 190 6.37 -8.53 -2.15
CA MET A 190 7.47 -8.07 -1.29
C MET A 190 8.63 -9.07 -1.17
N PHE A 191 8.33 -10.37 -1.20
CA PHE A 191 9.30 -11.38 -0.75
C PHE A 191 9.59 -12.50 -1.75
N VAL A 192 8.87 -12.58 -2.87
CA VAL A 192 9.03 -13.65 -3.86
C VAL A 192 9.40 -13.08 -5.23
N LEU A 193 8.84 -11.93 -5.58
CA LEU A 193 9.11 -11.19 -6.82
C LEU A 193 10.18 -10.12 -6.58
#